data_AF-A0A7W7NUN4-F1
#
_entry.id   AF-A0A7W7NUN4-F1
#
_cell.length_a   1.000
_cell.length_b   1.000
_cell.length_c   1.000
_cell.angle_alpha   90.00
_cell.angle_beta   90.00
_cell.angle_gamma   90.00
#
_symmetry.space_group_name_H-M   'P 1'
#
loop_
_entity.id
_entity.type
_entity.pdbx_description
1 polymer ?
#
loop_
_entity_poly.entity_id
_entity_poly.type
_entity_poly.pdbx_seq_one_letter_code
_entity_poly.pdbx_strand_id
1 'polypeptide(L)'
;MTLAEMKEFAGFSAATQRYIRRSLDIGLEREDAMLRWSRDVVEAASIRAQAHIYERLQEVRAMIPDDSDLDSIEPFLSPLVAIAAFDLSQGRLTSFSAFRFLYERLIGAEVRPWLPSAFCAAAALPHLHPDLRRKLLQSISEAAATASGWSNRQPSFYPAWVEKVDSAALPN
;
A
#
# COMPACT_ATOMS: atom_id res chain seq x y z
N MET A 1 -9.06 3.38 18.22
CA MET A 1 -8.26 3.67 17.02
C MET A 1 -8.30 2.53 16.02
N THR A 2 -8.13 1.27 16.43
CA THR A 2 -8.33 0.08 15.58
C THR A 2 -9.68 0.09 14.84
N LEU A 3 -10.77 0.50 15.51
CA LEU A 3 -12.08 0.65 14.87
C LEU A 3 -12.09 1.66 13.69
N ALA A 4 -11.30 2.74 13.77
CA ALA A 4 -11.22 3.71 12.68
C ALA A 4 -10.49 3.12 11.47
N GLU A 5 -9.39 2.41 11.70
CA GLU A 5 -8.65 1.69 10.65
C GLU A 5 -9.52 0.60 10.01
N MET A 6 -10.31 -0.13 10.80
CA MET A 6 -11.26 -1.13 10.28
C MET A 6 -12.35 -0.50 9.41
N LYS A 7 -12.91 0.65 9.84
CA LYS A 7 -13.92 1.39 9.06
C LYS A 7 -13.34 1.94 7.76
N GLU A 8 -12.12 2.49 7.81
CA GLU A 8 -11.41 2.96 6.62
C GLU A 8 -11.22 1.82 5.62
N PHE A 9 -10.70 0.69 6.08
CA PHE A 9 -10.48 -0.49 5.25
C PHE A 9 -11.78 -1.02 4.63
N ALA A 10 -12.85 -1.10 5.42
CA ALA A 10 -14.16 -1.55 4.96
C ALA A 10 -14.76 -0.60 3.91
N GLY A 11 -14.38 0.67 3.90
CA GLY A 11 -14.79 1.66 2.89
C GLY A 11 -14.11 1.48 1.53
N PHE A 12 -13.02 0.71 1.44
CA PHE A 12 -12.37 0.44 0.16
C PHE A 12 -13.14 -0.58 -0.68
N SER A 13 -12.97 -0.52 -2.00
CA SER A 13 -13.54 -1.51 -2.92
C SER A 13 -13.04 -2.92 -2.60
N ALA A 14 -13.83 -3.95 -2.91
CA ALA A 14 -13.43 -5.35 -2.70
C ALA A 14 -12.08 -5.69 -3.37
N ALA A 15 -11.83 -5.14 -4.56
CA ALA A 15 -10.57 -5.34 -5.28
C ALA A 15 -9.38 -4.69 -4.56
N THR A 16 -9.56 -3.48 -4.02
CA THR A 16 -8.56 -2.78 -3.21
C THR A 16 -8.29 -3.53 -1.91
N GLN A 17 -9.34 -3.96 -1.21
CA GLN A 17 -9.19 -4.74 0.02
C GLN A 17 -8.45 -6.06 -0.21
N ARG A 18 -8.75 -6.77 -1.31
CA ARG A 18 -8.05 -8.00 -1.71
C ARG A 18 -6.56 -7.72 -1.97
N TYR A 19 -6.27 -6.66 -2.71
CA TYR A 19 -4.91 -6.26 -3.02
C TYR A 19 -4.11 -5.92 -1.76
N ILE A 20 -4.69 -5.14 -0.85
CA ILE A 20 -4.03 -4.75 0.41
C ILE A 20 -3.68 -5.99 1.23
N ARG A 21 -4.64 -6.90 1.47
CA ARG A 21 -4.38 -8.13 2.23
C ARG A 21 -3.25 -8.96 1.61
N ARG A 22 -3.32 -9.20 0.29
CA ARG A 22 -2.25 -9.90 -0.46
C ARG A 22 -0.90 -9.22 -0.31
N SER A 23 -0.86 -7.90 -0.45
CA SER A 23 0.36 -7.11 -0.35
C SER A 23 0.97 -7.19 1.05
N LEU A 24 0.12 -7.18 2.09
CA LEU A 24 0.57 -7.38 3.47
C LEU A 24 1.11 -8.80 3.71
N ASP A 25 0.47 -9.82 3.14
CA ASP A 25 0.96 -11.20 3.29
C ASP A 25 2.32 -11.41 2.61
N ILE A 26 2.53 -10.78 1.45
CA ILE A 26 3.82 -10.78 0.75
C ILE A 26 4.86 -9.96 1.53
N GLY A 27 4.60 -8.67 1.78
CA GLY A 27 5.60 -7.74 2.29
C GLY A 27 5.92 -7.86 3.79
N LEU A 28 5.13 -8.66 4.51
CA LEU A 28 5.36 -9.02 5.91
C LEU A 28 5.54 -10.53 6.09
N GLU A 29 5.68 -11.29 4.98
CA GLU A 29 5.97 -12.72 4.98
C GLU A 29 5.06 -13.55 5.90
N ARG A 30 3.75 -13.29 5.87
CA ARG A 30 2.79 -13.87 6.83
C ARG A 30 2.34 -15.27 6.46
N GLU A 31 2.18 -15.51 5.17
CA GLU A 31 1.64 -16.74 4.60
C GLU A 31 2.22 -16.98 3.20
N ASP A 32 2.07 -18.20 2.66
CA ASP A 32 2.35 -18.46 1.25
C ASP A 32 1.34 -17.73 0.35
N ALA A 33 1.75 -16.56 -0.13
CA ALA A 33 0.89 -15.72 -0.94
C ALA A 33 0.56 -16.33 -2.31
N MET A 34 1.45 -17.17 -2.86
CA MET A 34 1.20 -17.87 -4.12
C MET A 34 0.07 -18.87 -3.95
N LEU A 35 0.14 -19.70 -2.90
CA LEU A 35 -0.90 -20.67 -2.59
C LEU A 35 -2.23 -20.00 -2.24
N ARG A 36 -2.20 -18.93 -1.44
CA ARG A 36 -3.41 -18.29 -0.92
C ARG A 36 -4.13 -17.41 -1.95
N TRP A 37 -3.38 -16.65 -2.74
CA TRP A 37 -3.96 -15.55 -3.52
C TRP A 37 -3.96 -15.80 -5.03
N SER A 38 -3.18 -16.74 -5.56
CA SER A 38 -3.15 -16.99 -7.00
C SER A 38 -4.41 -17.71 -7.46
N ARG A 39 -5.12 -17.13 -8.44
CA ARG A 39 -6.27 -17.80 -9.10
C ARG A 39 -5.96 -18.28 -10.52
N ASP A 40 -4.97 -17.67 -11.16
CA ASP A 40 -4.59 -17.95 -12.53
C ASP A 40 -3.09 -17.62 -12.74
N VAL A 41 -2.59 -17.93 -13.93
CA VAL A 41 -1.18 -17.73 -14.29
C VAL A 41 -0.77 -16.25 -14.32
N VAL A 42 -1.71 -15.34 -14.58
CA VAL A 42 -1.45 -13.89 -14.63
C VAL A 42 -1.31 -13.35 -13.20
N GLU A 43 -2.19 -13.74 -12.29
CA GLU A 43 -2.11 -13.38 -10.88
C GLU A 43 -0.88 -14.01 -10.21
N ALA A 44 -0.53 -15.26 -10.57
CA ALA A 44 0.71 -15.90 -10.18
C ALA A 44 1.95 -15.08 -10.59
N ALA A 45 1.98 -14.57 -11.83
CA ALA A 45 3.08 -13.73 -12.30
C ALA A 45 3.11 -12.38 -11.55
N SER A 46 1.96 -11.75 -11.32
CA SER A 46 1.83 -10.52 -10.53
C SER A 46 2.34 -10.70 -9.10
N ILE A 47 2.02 -11.83 -8.44
CA ILE A 47 2.49 -12.13 -7.08
C ILE A 47 4.00 -12.30 -7.04
N ARG A 48 4.59 -13.05 -7.99
CA ARG A 48 6.05 -13.20 -8.08
C ARG A 48 6.76 -11.86 -8.30
N ALA A 49 6.26 -11.04 -9.22
CA ALA A 49 6.80 -9.71 -9.45
C ALA A 49 6.69 -8.82 -8.21
N GLN A 50 5.54 -8.88 -7.52
CA GLN A 50 5.33 -8.12 -6.27
C GLN A 50 6.30 -8.56 -5.18
N ALA A 51 6.49 -9.88 -4.98
CA ALA A 51 7.45 -10.40 -4.02
C ALA A 51 8.87 -9.91 -4.30
N HIS A 52 9.31 -9.96 -5.56
CA HIS A 52 10.63 -9.47 -5.94
C HIS A 52 10.81 -7.96 -5.69
N ILE A 53 9.81 -7.14 -6.05
CA ILE A 53 9.87 -5.69 -5.77
C ILE A 53 9.88 -5.41 -4.25
N TYR A 54 9.17 -6.23 -3.47
CA TYR A 54 9.05 -6.07 -2.01
C TYR A 54 10.31 -6.53 -1.25
N GLU A 55 11.28 -7.19 -1.87
CA GLU A 55 12.61 -7.45 -1.29
C GLU A 55 13.28 -6.13 -0.81
N ARG A 56 12.98 -5.02 -1.47
CA ARG A 56 13.49 -3.67 -1.14
C ARG A 56 12.82 -3.04 0.08
N LEU A 57 11.73 -3.59 0.60
CA LEU A 57 11.03 -3.00 1.76
C LEU A 57 11.93 -2.97 3.00
N GLN A 58 12.81 -3.94 3.17
CA GLN A 58 13.73 -3.97 4.30
C GLN A 58 14.75 -2.83 4.26
N GLU A 59 15.26 -2.53 3.06
CA GLU A 59 16.13 -1.38 2.81
C GLU A 59 15.41 -0.06 3.09
N VAL A 60 14.19 0.10 2.55
CA VAL A 60 13.36 1.29 2.76
C VAL A 60 13.08 1.54 4.24
N ARG A 61 12.76 0.49 5.01
CA ARG A 61 12.53 0.58 6.47
C ARG A 61 13.77 1.06 7.22
N ALA A 62 14.97 0.68 6.77
CA ALA A 62 16.23 1.05 7.42
C ALA A 62 16.73 2.46 7.07
N MET A 63 16.19 3.06 6.00
CA MET A 63 16.63 4.36 5.48
C MET A 63 15.63 5.49 5.73
N ILE A 64 14.57 5.27 6.51
CA ILE A 64 13.61 6.33 6.83
C ILE A 64 14.37 7.50 7.48
N PRO A 65 14.37 8.70 6.88
CA PRO A 65 15.12 9.81 7.44
C PRO A 65 14.48 10.32 8.73
N ASP A 66 15.32 10.61 9.72
CA ASP A 66 14.91 11.23 11.00
C ASP A 66 14.61 12.74 10.83
N ASP A 67 15.19 13.36 9.81
CA ASP A 67 15.02 14.76 9.43
C ASP A 67 14.80 14.92 7.91
N SER A 68 14.61 16.16 7.46
CA SER A 68 14.36 16.48 6.05
C SER A 68 15.63 16.93 5.31
N ASP A 69 16.80 16.44 5.71
CA ASP A 69 18.05 16.79 5.01
C ASP A 69 18.06 16.24 3.58
N LEU A 70 18.45 17.06 2.61
CA LEU A 70 18.30 16.71 1.18
C LEU A 70 19.12 15.46 0.79
N ASP A 71 20.28 15.28 1.41
CA ASP A 71 21.18 14.16 1.13
C ASP A 71 20.59 12.81 1.58
N SER A 72 19.69 12.81 2.57
CA SER A 72 19.01 11.61 3.06
C SER A 72 17.72 11.29 2.29
N ILE A 73 17.17 12.26 1.55
CA ILE A 73 15.90 12.09 0.81
C ILE A 73 16.08 11.15 -0.38
N GLU A 74 17.10 11.35 -1.22
CA GLU A 74 17.26 10.55 -2.45
C GLU A 74 17.37 9.04 -2.18
N PRO A 75 18.28 8.57 -1.29
CA PRO A 75 18.46 7.15 -1.02
C PRO A 75 17.19 6.46 -0.55
N PHE A 76 16.33 7.18 0.18
CA PHE A 76 15.09 6.65 0.71
C PHE A 76 13.90 6.77 -0.26
N LEU A 77 13.72 7.94 -0.89
CA LEU A 77 12.54 8.21 -1.70
C LEU A 77 12.59 7.46 -3.04
N SER A 78 13.78 7.25 -3.60
CA SER A 78 13.97 6.51 -4.86
C SER A 78 13.43 5.07 -4.81
N PRO A 79 13.85 4.19 -3.87
CA PRO A 79 13.26 2.86 -3.71
C PRO A 79 11.76 2.92 -3.39
N LEU A 80 11.34 3.83 -2.51
CA LEU A 80 9.94 3.96 -2.13
C LEU A 80 9.03 4.29 -3.34
N VAL A 81 9.46 5.21 -4.20
CA VAL A 81 8.75 5.58 -5.44
C VAL A 81 8.69 4.41 -6.41
N ALA A 82 9.75 3.60 -6.52
CA ALA A 82 9.75 2.43 -7.40
C ALA A 82 8.73 1.36 -6.95
N ILE A 83 8.65 1.08 -5.64
CA ILE A 83 7.65 0.16 -5.08
C ILE A 83 6.24 0.74 -5.27
N ALA A 84 6.05 2.03 -4.99
CA ALA A 84 4.79 2.73 -5.20
C ALA A 84 4.32 2.70 -6.66
N ALA A 85 5.23 2.92 -7.61
CA ALA A 85 4.95 2.86 -9.03
C ALA A 85 4.41 1.48 -9.43
N PHE A 86 5.08 0.41 -8.97
CA PHE A 86 4.62 -0.95 -9.20
C PHE A 86 3.22 -1.17 -8.65
N ASP A 87 2.96 -0.82 -7.38
CA ASP A 87 1.67 -1.05 -6.75
C ASP A 87 0.52 -0.26 -7.39
N LEU A 88 0.76 1.01 -7.74
CA LEU A 88 -0.23 1.84 -8.42
C LEU A 88 -0.54 1.31 -9.84
N SER A 89 0.47 0.74 -10.53
CA SER A 89 0.29 0.15 -11.87
C SER A 89 -0.61 -1.09 -11.87
N GLN A 90 -0.78 -1.77 -10.73
CA GLN A 90 -1.71 -2.89 -10.61
C GLN A 90 -3.19 -2.45 -10.70
N GLY A 91 -3.47 -1.13 -10.61
CA GLY A 91 -4.81 -0.58 -10.75
C GLY A 91 -5.76 -0.96 -9.62
N ARG A 92 -5.22 -1.38 -8.46
CA ARG A 92 -6.01 -1.80 -7.28
C ARG A 92 -5.96 -0.80 -6.14
N LEU A 93 -4.88 -0.03 -6.03
CA LEU A 93 -4.77 1.12 -5.13
C LEU A 93 -5.13 2.38 -5.91
N THR A 94 -6.39 2.81 -5.86
CA THR A 94 -6.90 3.90 -6.70
C THR A 94 -7.11 5.22 -5.95
N SER A 95 -6.52 5.37 -4.77
CA SER A 95 -6.58 6.60 -3.97
C SER A 95 -5.37 6.73 -3.05
N PHE A 96 -5.05 7.96 -2.64
CA PHE A 96 -4.03 8.23 -1.63
C PHE A 96 -4.35 7.55 -0.30
N SER A 97 -5.62 7.49 0.11
CA SER A 97 -6.01 6.79 1.35
C SER A 97 -5.71 5.29 1.31
N ALA A 98 -6.01 4.60 0.21
CA ALA A 98 -5.71 3.18 0.05
C ALA A 98 -4.19 2.93 0.00
N PHE A 99 -3.46 3.78 -0.71
CA PHE A 99 -2.00 3.78 -0.75
C PHE A 99 -1.41 3.97 0.66
N ARG A 100 -1.79 5.05 1.36
CA ARG A 100 -1.34 5.37 2.71
C ARG A 100 -1.62 4.22 3.68
N PHE A 101 -2.83 3.67 3.61
CA PHE A 101 -3.25 2.55 4.46
C PHE A 101 -2.34 1.32 4.29
N LEU A 102 -1.96 0.97 3.06
CA LEU A 102 -1.04 -0.14 2.82
C LEU A 102 0.37 0.20 3.32
N TYR A 103 0.90 1.35 2.94
CA TYR A 103 2.31 1.67 3.14
C TYR A 103 2.66 1.90 4.61
N GLU A 104 1.77 2.50 5.39
CA GLU A 104 2.00 2.64 6.84
C GLU A 104 2.10 1.28 7.53
N ARG A 105 1.43 0.23 7.01
CA ARG A 105 1.49 -1.13 7.54
C ARG A 105 2.68 -1.93 7.04
N LEU A 106 3.13 -1.65 5.81
CA LEU A 106 4.32 -2.28 5.27
C LEU A 106 5.59 -1.71 5.91
N ILE A 107 5.61 -0.43 6.26
CA ILE A 107 6.85 0.27 6.64
C ILE A 107 6.83 0.72 8.10
N GLY A 108 5.75 1.35 8.56
CA GLY A 108 5.63 1.95 9.89
C GLY A 108 4.94 3.31 9.84
N ALA A 109 4.60 3.88 11.00
CA ALA A 109 4.00 5.22 11.09
C ALA A 109 4.94 6.34 10.63
N GLU A 110 6.24 6.14 10.77
CA GLU A 110 7.33 7.09 10.49
C GLU A 110 7.40 7.45 9.01
N VAL A 111 6.90 6.58 8.12
CA VAL A 111 6.89 6.82 6.67
C VAL A 111 5.89 7.91 6.25
N ARG A 112 4.87 8.20 7.09
CA ARG A 112 3.70 9.01 6.71
C ARG A 112 4.03 10.39 6.12
N PRO A 113 5.00 11.17 6.63
CA PRO A 113 5.40 12.45 6.04
C PRO A 113 5.90 12.33 4.60
N TRP A 114 6.44 11.17 4.23
CA TRP A 114 7.04 10.91 2.93
C TRP A 114 6.07 10.37 1.88
N LEU A 115 4.93 9.82 2.34
CA LEU A 115 3.94 9.19 1.48
C LEU A 115 3.31 10.14 0.46
N PRO A 116 2.98 11.41 0.77
CA PRO A 116 2.52 12.37 -0.24
C PRO A 116 3.49 12.50 -1.42
N SER A 117 4.78 12.70 -1.15
CA SER A 117 5.81 12.85 -2.18
C SER A 117 5.97 11.58 -3.01
N ALA A 118 6.08 10.42 -2.35
CA ALA A 118 6.19 9.14 -3.04
C ALA A 118 4.96 8.84 -3.91
N PHE A 119 3.77 9.10 -3.38
CA PHE A 119 2.51 8.93 -4.10
C PHE A 119 2.41 9.84 -5.32
N CYS A 120 2.67 11.14 -5.16
CA CYS A 120 2.60 12.10 -6.26
C CYS A 120 3.61 11.77 -7.36
N ALA A 121 4.85 11.41 -7.00
CA ALA A 121 5.85 10.98 -7.96
C ALA A 121 5.39 9.73 -8.73
N ALA A 122 5.01 8.67 -8.02
CA ALA A 122 4.59 7.41 -8.61
C ALA A 122 3.31 7.55 -9.46
N ALA A 123 2.32 8.29 -8.97
CA ALA A 123 1.05 8.53 -9.65
C ALA A 123 1.20 9.37 -10.93
N ALA A 124 2.26 10.16 -11.06
CA ALA A 124 2.51 10.99 -12.25
C ALA A 124 3.26 10.25 -13.37
N LEU A 125 3.89 9.10 -13.07
CA LEU A 125 4.79 8.39 -13.99
C LEU A 125 4.09 7.95 -15.30
N PRO A 126 4.80 8.02 -16.44
CA PRO A 126 4.22 7.86 -17.78
C PRO A 126 3.73 6.45 -18.10
N HIS A 127 4.15 5.42 -17.35
CA HIS A 127 3.69 4.05 -17.54
C HIS A 127 2.22 3.85 -17.10
N LEU A 128 1.66 4.79 -16.31
CA LEU A 128 0.26 4.78 -15.92
C LEU A 128 -0.60 5.48 -16.98
N HIS A 129 -1.76 4.88 -17.28
CA HIS A 129 -2.75 5.47 -18.17
C HIS A 129 -3.14 6.89 -17.68
N PRO A 130 -3.25 7.91 -18.56
CA PRO A 130 -3.56 9.29 -18.16
C PRO A 130 -4.79 9.44 -17.26
N ASP A 131 -5.86 8.67 -17.50
CA ASP A 131 -7.05 8.73 -16.65
C ASP A 131 -6.82 8.18 -15.24
N LEU A 132 -5.98 7.15 -15.10
CA LEU A 132 -5.59 6.63 -13.79
C LEU A 132 -4.75 7.66 -13.05
N ARG A 133 -3.79 8.31 -13.73
CA ARG A 133 -2.97 9.38 -13.15
C ARG A 133 -3.84 10.53 -12.63
N ARG A 134 -4.80 10.99 -13.44
CA ARG A 134 -5.76 12.03 -13.05
C ARG A 134 -6.51 11.61 -11.77
N LYS A 135 -7.10 10.41 -11.76
CA LYS A 135 -7.85 9.90 -10.61
C LYS A 135 -7.00 9.82 -9.34
N LEU A 136 -5.76 9.33 -9.46
CA LEU A 136 -4.83 9.21 -8.33
C LEU A 136 -4.45 10.60 -7.80
N LEU A 137 -4.00 11.51 -8.66
CA LEU A 137 -3.57 12.84 -8.25
C LEU A 137 -4.71 13.69 -7.68
N GLN A 138 -5.95 13.48 -8.11
CA GLN A 138 -7.14 14.13 -7.52
C GLN A 138 -7.57 13.52 -6.18
N SER A 139 -6.99 12.38 -5.77
CA SER A 139 -7.40 11.68 -4.55
C SER A 139 -6.63 12.09 -3.29
N ILE A 140 -5.50 12.78 -3.44
CA ILE A 140 -4.78 13.39 -2.32
C ILE A 140 -5.36 14.78 -2.06
N SER A 141 -5.65 15.09 -0.79
CA SER A 141 -6.11 16.43 -0.41
C SER A 141 -4.94 17.36 -0.17
N GLU A 142 -5.15 18.67 -0.34
CA GLU A 142 -4.18 19.69 0.05
C GLU A 142 -3.75 19.50 1.51
N ALA A 143 -4.71 19.33 2.42
CA ALA A 143 -4.43 19.10 3.84
C ALA A 143 -3.52 17.89 4.11
N ALA A 144 -3.58 16.84 3.30
CA ALA A 144 -2.67 15.70 3.41
C ALA A 144 -1.29 16.02 2.81
N ALA A 145 -1.25 16.71 1.67
CA ALA A 145 0.00 17.11 1.02
C ALA A 145 0.79 18.16 1.82
N THR A 146 0.10 18.99 2.61
CA THR A 146 0.67 20.11 3.37
C THR A 146 0.51 19.93 4.89
N ALA A 147 0.26 18.70 5.35
CA ALA A 147 0.09 18.42 6.77
C ALA A 147 1.33 18.88 7.55
N SER A 148 1.13 19.73 8.57
CA SER A 148 2.22 20.22 9.44
C SER A 148 2.79 19.13 10.36
N GLY A 149 2.10 18.00 10.47
CA GLY A 149 2.56 16.84 11.22
C GLY A 149 1.68 15.62 10.94
N TRP A 150 2.28 14.45 11.11
CA TRP A 150 1.59 13.17 11.02
C TRP A 150 1.57 12.49 12.39
N SER A 151 0.58 11.64 12.63
CA SER A 151 0.58 10.84 13.87
C SER A 151 1.78 9.91 13.86
N ASN A 152 2.47 9.77 15.01
CA ASN A 152 3.52 8.76 15.20
C ASN A 152 2.96 7.43 15.72
N ARG A 153 1.62 7.33 15.84
CA ARG A 153 1.00 6.12 16.38
C ARG A 153 1.04 5.00 15.35
N GLN A 154 1.66 3.88 15.71
CA GLN A 154 1.77 2.71 14.85
C GLN A 154 0.40 2.17 14.43
N PRO A 155 0.27 1.66 13.18
CA PRO A 155 -0.94 0.97 12.75
C PRO A 155 -1.22 -0.24 13.64
N SER A 156 -2.49 -0.43 14.01
CA SER A 156 -2.89 -1.50 14.94
C SER A 156 -3.77 -2.57 14.28
N PHE A 157 -4.43 -2.22 13.18
CA PHE A 157 -5.26 -3.15 12.42
C PHE A 157 -4.52 -3.62 11.17
N TYR A 158 -4.32 -4.93 11.03
CA TYR A 158 -3.75 -5.55 9.84
C TYR A 158 -4.74 -6.54 9.24
N PRO A 159 -5.42 -6.21 8.14
CA PRO A 159 -6.42 -7.09 7.57
C PRO A 159 -5.77 -8.37 7.04
N ALA A 160 -6.32 -9.52 7.44
CA ALA A 160 -5.93 -10.83 6.96
C ALA A 160 -6.94 -11.36 5.92
N TRP A 161 -6.58 -12.47 5.27
CA TRP A 161 -7.54 -13.27 4.51
C TRP A 161 -8.71 -13.67 5.41
N VAL A 162 -9.92 -13.63 4.84
CA VAL A 162 -11.14 -14.13 5.49
C VAL A 162 -11.75 -15.14 4.55
N GLU A 163 -11.91 -16.37 5.00
CA GLU A 163 -12.62 -17.40 4.25
C GLU A 163 -14.05 -16.95 4.00
N LYS A 164 -14.58 -17.27 2.81
CA LYS A 164 -16.01 -17.10 2.58
C LYS A 164 -16.73 -18.08 3.49
N VAL A 165 -17.54 -17.58 4.41
CA VAL A 165 -18.48 -18.41 5.15
C VAL A 165 -19.48 -18.95 4.13
N ASP A 166 -19.54 -20.26 3.95
CA ASP A 166 -20.55 -20.89 3.12
C ASP A 166 -21.92 -20.61 3.73
N SER A 167 -22.71 -19.78 3.04
CA SER A 167 -24.07 -19.42 3.45
C SER A 167 -25.06 -20.59 3.47
N ALA A 168 -24.63 -21.78 3.02
CA ALA A 168 -25.38 -23.03 3.10
C ALA A 168 -25.25 -23.76 4.45
N ALA A 169 -24.35 -23.30 5.34
CA ALA A 169 -24.04 -23.97 6.61
C ALA A 169 -24.70 -23.33 7.84
N LEU A 170 -25.78 -22.58 7.68
CA LEU A 170 -26.58 -22.10 8.81
C LEU A 170 -27.72 -23.10 9.08
N PRO A 171 -27.67 -23.87 10.19
CA PRO A 171 -28.86 -24.53 10.69
C PRO A 171 -29.82 -23.44 11.19
N ASN A 172 -31.06 -23.48 10.70
CA ASN A 172 -32.17 -22.75 11.32
C ASN A 172 -32.45 -23.29 12.72
#